data_AF-A0A1X1Z8D3-F1
#
_entry.id   AF-A0A1X1Z8D3-F1
#
_cell.length_a   1.000
_cell.length_b   1.000
_cell.length_c   1.000
_cell.angle_alpha   90.00
_cell.angle_beta   90.00
_cell.angle_gamma   90.00
#
_symmetry.space_group_name_H-M   'P 1'
#
loop_
_entity.id
_entity.type
_entity.pdbx_description
1 polymer ?
#
loop_
_entity_poly.entity_id
_entity_poly.type
_entity_poly.pdbx_seq_one_letter_code
_entity_poly.pdbx_strand_id
1 'polypeptide(L)'
;MSFLVLPPEINSLRMFVGAGSAPMLEAAAAWDGLANELAGAASSFASVTSGLAADAWQGPASAAMLAAAGPYASFLRAASAHAQNAAAQAQSVAAVFEAAQAATVHPAAVAANRTDLVSLVASNLFGQNAPAIAATEAEYEQMWAQDVAAMVDYHAGAAAAAAELPAVLQPLDSIFGVLDNIPGYNLFGIGNQKLLTLGIGNQLAWNLGSGNLGELNLLGSGNIGDVNLGSGNFGFWNLGSGNIGSANLGSGNIGSFNLGGGNNGSYNFGLGNIGGNNFGFGNLGSLNIGFGNTGTGNIGIGLTGDHQIGVNLAGALNSGIGNIGFGNSGTGNIGFFNSGNGNVGIFNSGQFNSGIANSGILSAGLFNSGSHSTGAFNSGDYNTGAFNAGNYNTGLFNSGSINTGLFNSGDLNTGVGYLFDGPGPSSGFGNLGIGSSGFDNAGDDASGVGNIGDYISGFFRAGT
;
A
#
# COMPACT_ATOMS: atom_id res chain seq x y z
N MET A 1 -16.58 -10.51 0.77
CA MET A 1 -17.43 -9.36 1.17
C MET A 1 -17.07 -9.00 2.61
N SER A 2 -16.93 -7.72 2.95
CA SER A 2 -16.42 -7.27 4.26
C SER A 2 -17.52 -6.57 5.09
N PHE A 3 -18.69 -7.20 5.27
CA PHE A 3 -19.76 -6.65 6.12
C PHE A 3 -19.47 -6.80 7.63
N LEU A 4 -18.50 -7.65 7.99
CA LEU A 4 -18.05 -7.91 9.36
C LEU A 4 -17.43 -6.67 10.04
N VAL A 5 -16.91 -5.72 9.26
CA VAL A 5 -16.22 -4.51 9.77
C VAL A 5 -17.02 -3.24 9.52
N LEU A 6 -18.22 -3.34 8.93
CA LEU A 6 -19.07 -2.19 8.67
C LEU A 6 -19.90 -1.86 9.91
N PRO A 7 -20.06 -0.57 10.25
CA PRO A 7 -20.88 -0.17 11.39
C PRO A 7 -22.37 -0.41 11.09
N PRO A 8 -23.22 -0.52 12.14
CA PRO A 8 -24.65 -0.80 11.99
C PRO A 8 -25.38 0.21 11.10
N GLU A 9 -24.98 1.49 11.06
CA GLU A 9 -25.57 2.48 10.14
C GLU A 9 -25.52 2.03 8.67
N ILE A 10 -24.45 1.33 8.27
CA ILE A 10 -24.25 0.89 6.89
C ILE A 10 -24.94 -0.45 6.63
N ASN A 11 -24.81 -1.42 7.54
CA ASN A 11 -25.44 -2.73 7.39
C ASN A 11 -26.96 -2.61 7.43
N SER A 12 -27.51 -1.90 8.42
CA SER A 12 -28.93 -1.56 8.51
C SER A 12 -29.41 -0.86 7.23
N LEU A 13 -28.79 0.26 6.83
CA LEU A 13 -29.28 1.03 5.68
C LEU A 13 -29.30 0.20 4.38
N ARG A 14 -28.28 -0.63 4.15
CA ARG A 14 -28.22 -1.49 2.95
C ARG A 14 -29.34 -2.53 2.91
N MET A 15 -29.77 -3.04 4.06
CA MET A 15 -30.84 -4.03 4.13
C MET A 15 -32.24 -3.41 3.95
N PHE A 16 -32.42 -2.14 4.33
CA PHE A 16 -33.71 -1.45 4.26
C PHE A 16 -33.90 -0.59 3.00
N VAL A 17 -32.85 -0.36 2.20
CA VAL A 17 -32.92 0.36 0.92
C VAL A 17 -33.00 -0.61 -0.24
N GLY A 18 -33.97 -0.42 -1.14
CA GLY A 18 -34.10 -1.20 -2.37
C GLY A 18 -35.54 -1.53 -2.72
N ALA A 19 -35.73 -2.34 -3.76
CA ALA A 19 -37.05 -2.77 -4.23
C ALA A 19 -37.67 -3.91 -3.40
N GLY A 20 -36.94 -4.45 -2.41
CA GLY A 20 -37.37 -5.58 -1.59
C GLY A 20 -37.38 -6.92 -2.34
N SER A 21 -38.12 -7.90 -1.81
CA SER A 21 -38.21 -9.28 -2.32
C SER A 21 -39.13 -9.43 -3.54
N ALA A 22 -40.03 -8.47 -3.79
CA ALA A 22 -41.09 -8.59 -4.80
C ALA A 22 -40.57 -8.94 -6.21
N PRO A 23 -39.52 -8.28 -6.77
CA PRO A 23 -39.01 -8.65 -8.09
C PRO A 23 -38.48 -10.10 -8.17
N MET A 24 -37.93 -10.62 -7.07
CA MET A 24 -37.45 -12.00 -7.01
C MET A 24 -38.61 -13.00 -6.97
N LEU A 25 -39.69 -12.68 -6.25
CA LEU A 25 -40.90 -13.50 -6.22
C LEU A 25 -41.62 -13.51 -7.57
N GLU A 26 -41.62 -12.40 -8.30
CA GLU A 26 -42.12 -12.35 -9.68
C GLU A 26 -41.28 -13.23 -10.62
N ALA A 27 -39.95 -13.19 -10.49
CA ALA A 27 -39.06 -14.06 -11.25
C ALA A 27 -39.30 -15.55 -10.93
N ALA A 28 -39.54 -15.88 -9.65
CA ALA A 28 -39.88 -17.23 -9.25
C ALA A 28 -41.19 -17.72 -9.91
N ALA A 29 -42.22 -16.87 -9.93
CA ALA A 29 -43.49 -17.19 -10.61
C ALA A 29 -43.31 -17.39 -12.11
N ALA A 30 -42.45 -16.60 -12.76
CA ALA A 30 -42.13 -16.78 -14.18
C ALA A 30 -41.41 -18.11 -14.46
N TRP A 31 -40.45 -18.50 -13.61
CA TRP A 31 -39.77 -19.80 -13.72
C TRP A 31 -40.72 -20.98 -13.50
N ASP A 32 -41.65 -20.87 -12.57
CA ASP A 32 -42.68 -21.89 -12.35
C ASP A 32 -43.64 -22.00 -13.56
N GLY A 33 -44.04 -20.86 -14.14
CA GLY A 33 -44.79 -20.80 -15.39
C GLY A 33 -44.07 -21.54 -16.53
N LEU A 34 -42.78 -21.28 -16.73
CA LEU A 34 -41.96 -21.97 -17.73
C LEU A 34 -41.86 -23.48 -17.46
N ALA A 35 -41.69 -23.88 -16.20
CA ALA A 35 -41.65 -25.30 -15.81
C ALA A 35 -42.93 -26.03 -16.23
N ASN A 36 -44.09 -25.41 -16.00
CA ASN A 36 -45.40 -25.94 -16.39
C ASN A 36 -45.56 -26.05 -17.92
N GLU A 37 -45.13 -25.03 -18.67
CA GLU A 37 -45.16 -25.07 -20.15
C GLU A 37 -44.28 -26.20 -20.71
N LEU A 38 -43.06 -26.37 -20.18
CA LEU A 38 -42.14 -27.43 -20.60
C LEU A 38 -42.66 -28.83 -20.25
N ALA A 39 -43.28 -29.01 -19.08
CA ALA A 39 -43.93 -30.26 -18.69
C ALA A 39 -45.11 -30.59 -19.63
N GLY A 40 -45.93 -29.58 -19.96
CA GLY A 40 -47.02 -29.69 -20.92
C GLY A 40 -46.52 -30.09 -22.32
N ALA A 41 -45.46 -29.44 -22.80
CA ALA A 41 -44.81 -29.74 -24.07
C ALA A 41 -44.25 -31.17 -24.12
N ALA A 42 -43.58 -31.62 -23.05
CA ALA A 42 -43.05 -32.98 -22.94
C ALA A 42 -44.16 -34.03 -23.01
N SER A 43 -45.28 -33.77 -22.33
CA SER A 43 -46.45 -34.66 -22.28
C SER A 43 -47.14 -34.73 -23.65
N SER A 44 -47.33 -33.58 -24.30
CA SER A 44 -47.88 -33.49 -25.66
C SER A 44 -47.00 -34.22 -26.67
N PHE A 45 -45.67 -34.00 -26.64
CA PHE A 45 -44.72 -34.67 -27.52
C PHE A 45 -44.72 -36.19 -27.33
N ALA A 46 -44.72 -36.66 -26.09
CA ALA A 46 -44.80 -38.09 -25.79
C ALA A 46 -46.14 -38.72 -26.24
N SER A 47 -47.26 -38.00 -26.10
CA SER A 47 -48.57 -38.46 -26.56
C SER A 47 -48.63 -38.58 -28.08
N VAL A 48 -48.12 -37.60 -28.82
CA VAL A 48 -48.11 -37.63 -30.30
C VAL A 48 -47.23 -38.76 -30.81
N THR A 49 -46.03 -38.93 -30.23
CA THR A 49 -45.10 -39.98 -30.68
C THR A 49 -45.61 -41.39 -30.36
N SER A 50 -46.20 -41.61 -29.18
CA SER A 50 -46.82 -42.90 -28.83
C SER A 50 -48.06 -43.22 -29.67
N GLY A 51 -48.95 -42.25 -29.92
CA GLY A 51 -50.11 -42.46 -30.79
C GLY A 51 -49.73 -42.85 -32.22
N LEU A 52 -48.75 -42.15 -32.81
CA LEU A 52 -48.27 -42.42 -34.16
C LEU A 52 -47.73 -43.86 -34.32
N ALA A 53 -47.09 -44.40 -33.29
CA ALA A 53 -46.52 -45.74 -33.31
C ALA A 53 -47.52 -46.86 -32.91
N ALA A 54 -48.62 -46.50 -32.24
CA ALA A 54 -49.66 -47.45 -31.82
C ALA A 54 -50.72 -47.70 -32.90
N ASP A 55 -50.90 -46.79 -33.86
CA ASP A 55 -51.95 -46.87 -34.89
C ASP A 55 -51.48 -47.58 -36.18
N ALA A 56 -51.65 -46.96 -37.36
CA ALA A 56 -51.45 -47.64 -38.65
C ALA A 56 -49.97 -47.89 -39.03
N TRP A 57 -49.01 -47.27 -38.33
CA TRP A 57 -47.58 -47.36 -38.65
C TRP A 57 -46.85 -48.26 -37.64
N GLN A 58 -47.14 -49.55 -37.65
CA GLN A 58 -46.49 -50.53 -36.77
C GLN A 58 -45.36 -51.29 -37.51
N GLY A 59 -44.17 -51.33 -36.91
CA GLY A 59 -43.03 -52.11 -37.43
C GLY A 59 -41.66 -51.60 -36.95
N PRO A 60 -40.55 -52.18 -37.46
CA PRO A 60 -39.20 -51.82 -37.03
C PRO A 60 -38.85 -50.33 -37.25
N ALA A 61 -39.41 -49.70 -38.28
CA ALA A 61 -39.17 -48.28 -38.58
C ALA A 61 -39.83 -47.33 -37.57
N SER A 62 -41.05 -47.62 -37.12
CA SER A 62 -41.72 -46.79 -36.10
C SER A 62 -41.14 -47.01 -34.70
N ALA A 63 -40.69 -48.22 -34.39
CA ALA A 63 -39.92 -48.49 -33.18
C ALA A 63 -38.59 -47.71 -33.14
N ALA A 64 -37.86 -47.65 -34.26
CA ALA A 64 -36.63 -46.86 -34.36
C ALA A 64 -36.88 -45.35 -34.24
N MET A 65 -37.98 -44.84 -34.82
CA MET A 65 -38.39 -43.43 -34.69
C MET A 65 -38.75 -43.07 -33.25
N LEU A 66 -39.54 -43.92 -32.55
CA LEU A 66 -39.83 -43.76 -31.13
C LEU A 66 -38.56 -43.72 -30.28
N ALA A 67 -37.62 -44.64 -30.54
CA ALA A 67 -36.35 -44.69 -29.84
C ALA A 67 -35.52 -43.41 -30.05
N ALA A 68 -35.54 -42.84 -31.26
CA ALA A 68 -34.87 -41.58 -31.58
C ALA A 68 -35.56 -40.35 -30.95
N ALA A 69 -36.88 -40.39 -30.76
CA ALA A 69 -37.65 -39.31 -30.15
C ALA A 69 -37.57 -39.28 -28.61
N GLY A 70 -37.34 -40.43 -27.98
CA GLY A 70 -37.25 -40.57 -26.51
C GLY A 70 -36.30 -39.58 -25.82
N PRO A 71 -35.05 -39.39 -26.30
CA PRO A 71 -34.10 -38.44 -25.71
C PRO A 71 -34.63 -37.00 -25.65
N TYR A 72 -35.37 -36.54 -26.66
CA TYR A 72 -35.92 -35.18 -26.68
C TYR A 72 -37.05 -35.01 -25.66
N ALA A 73 -37.91 -36.02 -25.50
CA ALA A 73 -38.95 -36.01 -24.45
C ALA A 73 -38.33 -35.98 -23.04
N SER A 74 -37.24 -36.73 -22.83
CA SER A 74 -36.49 -36.72 -21.58
C SER A 74 -35.81 -35.38 -21.32
N PHE A 75 -35.25 -34.75 -22.36
CA PHE A 75 -34.69 -33.39 -22.28
C PHE A 75 -35.74 -32.37 -21.84
N LEU A 76 -36.94 -32.37 -22.42
CA LEU A 76 -38.00 -31.43 -22.03
C LEU A 76 -38.45 -31.62 -20.58
N ARG A 77 -38.53 -32.88 -20.09
CA ARG A 77 -38.83 -33.16 -18.67
C ARG A 77 -37.72 -32.69 -17.75
N ALA A 78 -36.45 -32.90 -18.12
CA ALA A 78 -35.32 -32.39 -17.37
C ALA A 78 -35.35 -30.85 -17.31
N ALA A 79 -35.55 -30.18 -18.45
CA ALA A 79 -35.68 -28.72 -18.53
C ALA A 79 -36.80 -28.17 -17.65
N SER A 80 -37.95 -28.85 -17.61
CA SER A 80 -39.04 -28.52 -16.68
C SER A 80 -38.59 -28.62 -15.21
N ALA A 81 -37.94 -29.71 -14.82
CA ALA A 81 -37.43 -29.88 -13.46
C ALA A 81 -36.37 -28.83 -13.08
N HIS A 82 -35.50 -28.46 -14.03
CA HIS A 82 -34.53 -27.37 -13.83
C HIS A 82 -35.20 -26.01 -13.60
N ALA A 83 -36.21 -25.67 -14.41
CA ALA A 83 -36.99 -24.45 -14.24
C ALA A 83 -37.74 -24.43 -12.90
N GLN A 84 -38.29 -25.58 -12.47
CA GLN A 84 -38.96 -25.71 -11.18
C GLN A 84 -37.98 -25.53 -10.01
N ASN A 85 -36.78 -26.11 -10.10
CA ASN A 85 -35.73 -25.89 -9.10
C ASN A 85 -35.31 -24.42 -9.05
N ALA A 86 -35.17 -23.75 -10.20
CA ALA A 86 -34.86 -22.32 -10.23
C ALA A 86 -35.93 -21.46 -9.54
N ALA A 87 -37.20 -21.78 -9.76
CA ALA A 87 -38.32 -21.12 -9.06
C ALA A 87 -38.22 -21.31 -7.54
N ALA A 88 -37.96 -22.54 -7.07
CA ALA A 88 -37.83 -22.84 -5.65
C ALA A 88 -36.63 -22.10 -5.01
N GLN A 89 -35.48 -22.04 -5.69
CA GLN A 89 -34.32 -21.31 -5.17
C GLN A 89 -34.55 -19.80 -5.15
N ALA A 90 -35.24 -19.23 -6.14
CA ALA A 90 -35.62 -17.82 -6.11
C ALA A 90 -36.55 -17.49 -4.93
N GLN A 91 -37.52 -18.36 -4.61
CA GLN A 91 -38.36 -18.22 -3.41
C GLN A 91 -37.54 -18.33 -2.12
N SER A 92 -36.59 -19.27 -2.07
CA SER A 92 -35.68 -19.45 -0.93
C SER A 92 -34.84 -18.19 -0.68
N VAL A 93 -34.25 -17.59 -1.73
CA VAL A 93 -33.47 -16.34 -1.62
C VAL A 93 -34.35 -15.18 -1.13
N ALA A 94 -35.59 -15.07 -1.63
CA ALA A 94 -36.52 -14.05 -1.16
C ALA A 94 -36.86 -14.21 0.33
N ALA A 95 -37.11 -15.44 0.78
CA ALA A 95 -37.38 -15.72 2.19
C ALA A 95 -36.16 -15.44 3.09
N VAL A 96 -34.95 -15.78 2.63
CA VAL A 96 -33.70 -15.50 3.34
C VAL A 96 -33.45 -13.99 3.46
N PHE A 97 -33.76 -13.21 2.41
CA PHE A 97 -33.72 -11.75 2.46
C PHE A 97 -34.70 -11.18 3.49
N GLU A 98 -35.95 -11.63 3.49
CA GLU A 98 -36.98 -11.15 4.43
C GLU A 98 -36.62 -11.50 5.89
N ALA A 99 -36.08 -12.70 6.13
CA ALA A 99 -35.59 -13.10 7.44
C ALA A 99 -34.43 -12.22 7.91
N ALA A 100 -33.47 -11.94 7.02
CA ALA A 100 -32.35 -11.05 7.32
C ALA A 100 -32.81 -9.61 7.60
N GLN A 101 -33.74 -9.09 6.79
CA GLN A 101 -34.31 -7.76 7.00
C GLN A 101 -35.05 -7.66 8.34
N ALA A 102 -35.80 -8.69 8.74
CA ALA A 102 -36.47 -8.74 10.03
C ALA A 102 -35.51 -8.84 11.23
N ALA A 103 -34.37 -9.52 11.05
CA ALA A 103 -33.35 -9.66 12.09
C ALA A 103 -32.42 -8.44 12.22
N THR A 104 -32.27 -7.66 11.14
CA THR A 104 -31.41 -6.46 11.11
C THR A 104 -32.04 -5.32 11.91
N VAL A 105 -31.21 -4.55 12.61
CA VAL A 105 -31.65 -3.38 13.36
C VAL A 105 -32.23 -2.33 12.41
N HIS A 106 -33.34 -1.71 12.80
CA HIS A 106 -33.93 -0.65 11.98
C HIS A 106 -33.06 0.63 12.04
N PRO A 107 -32.76 1.30 10.91
CA PRO A 107 -31.89 2.50 10.88
C PRO A 107 -32.30 3.61 11.86
N ALA A 108 -33.60 3.76 12.12
CA ALA A 108 -34.12 4.75 13.08
C ALA A 108 -33.67 4.48 14.54
N ALA A 109 -33.52 3.20 14.93
CA ALA A 109 -33.05 2.84 16.27
C ALA A 109 -31.56 3.18 16.44
N VAL A 110 -30.74 2.90 15.41
CA VAL A 110 -29.33 3.30 15.38
C VAL A 110 -29.21 4.82 15.49
N ALA A 111 -29.99 5.58 14.71
CA ALA A 111 -30.00 7.04 14.75
C ALA A 111 -30.44 7.61 16.11
N ALA A 112 -31.43 6.99 16.77
CA ALA A 112 -31.88 7.38 18.10
C ALA A 112 -30.76 7.23 19.13
N ASN A 113 -30.10 6.06 19.17
CA ASN A 113 -28.97 5.80 20.07
C ASN A 113 -27.82 6.82 19.87
N ARG A 114 -27.47 7.15 18.62
CA ARG A 114 -26.43 8.16 18.34
C ARG A 114 -26.84 9.56 18.82
N THR A 115 -28.12 9.90 18.70
CA THR A 115 -28.67 11.19 19.16
C THR A 115 -28.64 11.28 20.69
N ASP A 116 -29.02 10.20 21.37
CA ASP A 116 -28.98 10.11 22.83
C ASP A 116 -27.55 10.23 23.37
N LEU A 117 -26.59 9.57 22.71
CA LEU A 117 -25.16 9.69 23.05
C LEU A 117 -24.69 11.14 22.99
N VAL A 118 -25.03 11.88 21.92
CA VAL A 118 -24.64 13.29 21.78
C VAL A 118 -25.24 14.14 22.90
N SER A 119 -26.51 13.91 23.27
CA SER A 119 -27.17 14.61 24.38
C SER A 119 -26.50 14.34 25.74
N LEU A 120 -26.18 13.07 26.01
CA LEU A 120 -25.51 12.64 27.23
C LEU A 120 -24.10 13.23 27.35
N VAL A 121 -23.32 13.23 26.26
CA VAL A 121 -21.98 13.82 26.20
C VAL A 121 -22.03 15.33 26.39
N ALA A 122 -22.96 16.02 25.70
CA ALA A 122 -23.10 17.47 25.82
C ALA A 122 -23.48 17.94 27.23
N SER A 123 -24.19 17.10 28.00
CA SER A 123 -24.57 17.38 29.39
C SER A 123 -23.58 16.86 30.44
N ASN A 124 -22.47 16.21 30.03
CA ASN A 124 -21.54 15.55 30.95
C ASN A 124 -20.46 16.47 31.56
N LEU A 125 -20.80 17.72 31.92
CA LEU A 125 -19.82 18.73 32.36
C LEU A 125 -19.00 18.29 33.60
N PHE A 126 -19.61 17.51 34.49
CA PHE A 126 -18.99 17.03 35.73
C PHE A 126 -18.73 15.52 35.74
N GLY A 127 -18.85 14.83 34.60
CA GLY A 127 -18.63 13.38 34.52
C GLY A 127 -19.77 12.50 35.08
N GLN A 128 -20.89 13.10 35.50
CA GLN A 128 -22.02 12.38 36.12
C GLN A 128 -22.76 11.44 35.16
N ASN A 129 -22.72 11.72 33.85
CA ASN A 129 -23.36 10.89 32.83
C ASN A 129 -22.47 9.75 32.32
N ALA A 130 -21.26 9.59 32.84
CA ALA A 130 -20.34 8.55 32.37
C ALA A 130 -20.94 7.12 32.36
N PRO A 131 -21.70 6.68 33.38
CA PRO A 131 -22.36 5.37 33.33
C PRO A 131 -23.43 5.25 32.23
N ALA A 132 -24.19 6.33 31.98
CA ALA A 132 -25.22 6.36 30.95
C ALA A 132 -24.61 6.35 29.54
N ILE A 133 -23.52 7.10 29.33
CA ILE A 133 -22.75 7.07 28.08
C ILE A 133 -22.26 5.65 27.79
N ALA A 134 -21.64 4.99 28.78
CA ALA A 134 -21.17 3.62 28.62
C ALA A 134 -22.30 2.62 28.30
N ALA A 135 -23.49 2.80 28.89
CA ALA A 135 -24.65 1.98 28.56
C ALA A 135 -25.14 2.20 27.12
N THR A 136 -25.24 3.46 26.67
CA THR A 136 -25.60 3.80 25.29
C THR A 136 -24.59 3.28 24.27
N GLU A 137 -23.28 3.33 24.58
CA GLU A 137 -22.25 2.72 23.73
C GLU A 137 -22.34 1.19 23.71
N ALA A 138 -22.65 0.54 24.83
CA ALA A 138 -22.85 -0.91 24.87
C ALA A 138 -24.07 -1.36 24.05
N GLU A 139 -25.16 -0.60 24.06
CA GLU A 139 -26.33 -0.84 23.20
C GLU A 139 -25.97 -0.70 21.71
N TYR A 140 -25.11 0.26 21.36
CA TYR A 140 -24.61 0.42 19.99
C TYR A 140 -23.80 -0.79 19.52
N GLU A 141 -22.90 -1.31 20.37
CA GLU A 141 -22.14 -2.52 20.09
C GLU A 141 -23.04 -3.76 19.94
N GLN A 142 -24.13 -3.85 20.70
CA GLN A 142 -25.13 -4.90 20.52
C GLN A 142 -25.84 -4.80 19.17
N MET A 143 -26.22 -3.59 18.75
CA MET A 143 -26.81 -3.37 17.42
C MET A 143 -25.83 -3.76 16.31
N TRP A 144 -24.54 -3.45 16.48
CA TRP A 144 -23.51 -3.88 15.53
C TRP A 144 -23.43 -5.41 15.43
N ALA A 145 -23.34 -6.10 16.57
CA ALA A 145 -23.28 -7.56 16.59
C ALA A 145 -24.52 -8.22 15.95
N GLN A 146 -25.71 -7.67 16.22
CA GLN A 146 -26.97 -8.15 15.64
C GLN A 146 -27.00 -8.01 14.11
N ASP A 147 -26.63 -6.84 13.58
CA ASP A 147 -26.55 -6.59 12.14
C ASP A 147 -25.54 -7.53 11.46
N VAL A 148 -24.39 -7.75 12.09
CA VAL A 148 -23.38 -8.68 11.58
C VAL A 148 -23.93 -10.11 11.53
N ALA A 149 -24.61 -10.58 12.58
CA ALA A 149 -25.22 -11.90 12.61
C ALA A 149 -26.27 -12.06 11.50
N ALA A 150 -27.17 -11.08 11.35
CA ALA A 150 -28.18 -11.08 10.29
C ALA A 150 -27.56 -11.17 8.88
N MET A 151 -26.46 -10.44 8.64
CA MET A 151 -25.74 -10.46 7.36
C MET A 151 -24.96 -11.77 7.11
N VAL A 152 -24.43 -12.39 8.16
CA VAL A 152 -23.80 -13.73 8.07
C VAL A 152 -24.84 -14.77 7.66
N ASP A 153 -25.98 -14.79 8.34
CA ASP A 153 -27.07 -15.73 8.05
C ASP A 153 -27.65 -15.49 6.65
N TYR A 154 -27.82 -14.22 6.25
CA TYR A 154 -28.22 -13.86 4.89
C TYR A 154 -27.27 -14.44 3.83
N HIS A 155 -25.95 -14.22 4.00
CA HIS A 155 -24.95 -14.71 3.07
C HIS A 155 -24.94 -16.24 3.02
N ALA A 156 -25.00 -16.91 4.16
CA ALA A 156 -25.03 -18.37 4.22
C ALA A 156 -26.27 -18.96 3.55
N GLY A 157 -27.45 -18.42 3.84
CA GLY A 157 -28.72 -18.87 3.24
C GLY A 157 -28.78 -18.61 1.73
N ALA A 158 -28.36 -17.42 1.28
CA ALA A 158 -28.33 -17.08 -0.14
C ALA A 158 -27.31 -17.93 -0.91
N ALA A 159 -26.13 -18.18 -0.33
CA ALA A 159 -25.12 -19.06 -0.93
C ALA A 159 -25.60 -20.51 -1.01
N ALA A 160 -26.30 -21.01 0.00
CA ALA A 160 -26.90 -22.35 -0.02
C ALA A 160 -27.95 -22.47 -1.14
N ALA A 161 -28.87 -21.50 -1.25
CA ALA A 161 -29.86 -21.50 -2.31
C ALA A 161 -29.23 -21.41 -3.71
N ALA A 162 -28.14 -20.63 -3.86
CA ALA A 162 -27.40 -20.54 -5.11
C ALA A 162 -26.65 -21.84 -5.46
N ALA A 163 -26.15 -22.59 -4.47
CA ALA A 163 -25.45 -23.85 -4.69
C ALA A 163 -26.38 -24.97 -5.20
N GLU A 164 -27.67 -24.89 -4.87
CA GLU A 164 -28.70 -25.82 -5.34
C GLU A 164 -29.19 -25.53 -6.77
N LEU A 165 -28.78 -24.39 -7.37
CA LEU A 165 -29.05 -24.13 -8.78
C LEU A 165 -28.15 -25.04 -9.64
N PRO A 166 -28.73 -25.93 -10.46
CA PRO A 166 -27.92 -26.80 -11.30
C PRO A 166 -27.14 -25.97 -12.31
N ALA A 167 -25.84 -26.24 -12.48
CA ALA A 167 -25.09 -25.74 -13.62
C ALA A 167 -25.78 -26.24 -14.90
N VAL A 168 -26.01 -25.30 -15.85
CA VAL A 168 -26.51 -25.45 -17.24
C VAL A 168 -26.99 -26.86 -17.58
N LEU A 169 -28.28 -27.00 -17.93
CA LEU A 169 -28.86 -28.17 -18.61
C LEU A 169 -27.78 -28.83 -19.45
N GLN A 170 -27.29 -30.01 -19.05
CA GLN A 170 -26.32 -30.77 -19.85
C GLN A 170 -27.11 -31.51 -20.93
N PRO A 171 -27.31 -31.00 -22.16
CA PRO A 171 -28.21 -31.60 -23.13
C PRO A 171 -27.43 -32.46 -24.13
N LEU A 172 -26.17 -32.82 -23.83
CA LEU A 172 -25.28 -33.48 -24.78
C LEU A 172 -24.53 -34.67 -24.18
N ASP A 173 -24.23 -34.70 -22.88
CA ASP A 173 -23.51 -35.83 -22.27
C ASP A 173 -24.35 -37.12 -22.28
N SER A 174 -25.67 -37.03 -22.15
CA SER A 174 -26.56 -38.20 -22.25
C SER A 174 -26.67 -38.79 -23.66
N ILE A 175 -26.27 -38.06 -24.69
CA ILE A 175 -26.23 -38.55 -26.09
C ILE A 175 -24.91 -39.30 -26.34
N PHE A 176 -23.83 -38.96 -25.61
CA PHE A 176 -22.51 -39.59 -25.75
C PHE A 176 -22.19 -40.65 -24.69
N GLY A 177 -23.01 -40.86 -23.66
CA GLY A 177 -22.83 -41.90 -22.63
C GLY A 177 -22.77 -43.35 -23.13
N VAL A 178 -22.98 -43.60 -24.43
CA VAL A 178 -22.67 -44.88 -25.07
C VAL A 178 -21.15 -45.16 -25.07
N LEU A 179 -20.31 -44.12 -24.98
CA LEU A 179 -18.85 -44.24 -24.87
C LEU A 179 -18.37 -44.60 -23.46
N ASP A 180 -19.19 -44.41 -22.41
CA ASP A 180 -18.84 -44.73 -21.02
C ASP A 180 -18.95 -46.25 -20.69
N ASN A 181 -19.46 -47.06 -21.61
CA ASN A 181 -19.55 -48.51 -21.45
C ASN A 181 -18.28 -49.28 -21.90
N ILE A 182 -17.16 -48.59 -22.14
CA ILE A 182 -15.86 -49.24 -22.40
C ILE A 182 -15.21 -49.56 -21.04
N PRO A 183 -15.05 -50.83 -20.64
CA PRO A 183 -14.57 -51.17 -19.30
C PRO A 183 -13.09 -50.80 -19.13
N GLY A 184 -12.80 -49.83 -18.25
CA GLY A 184 -11.45 -49.40 -17.90
C GLY A 184 -11.31 -49.01 -16.43
N TYR A 185 -10.86 -49.96 -15.60
CA TYR A 185 -10.27 -49.86 -14.26
C TYR A 185 -10.40 -48.53 -13.46
N ASN A 186 -11.35 -48.50 -12.53
CA ASN A 186 -11.34 -47.60 -11.35
C ASN A 186 -10.41 -48.22 -10.28
N LEU A 187 -9.29 -47.55 -9.98
CA LEU A 187 -8.43 -47.87 -8.85
C LEU A 187 -8.59 -46.78 -7.77
N PHE A 188 -9.40 -47.06 -6.75
CA PHE A 188 -9.50 -46.37 -5.43
C PHE A 188 -9.94 -44.89 -5.38
N GLY A 189 -11.04 -44.51 -6.04
CA GLY A 189 -11.69 -43.19 -5.81
C GLY A 189 -13.19 -43.29 -5.54
N ILE A 190 -13.65 -42.91 -4.34
CA ILE A 190 -15.08 -42.74 -4.04
C ILE A 190 -15.51 -41.35 -4.53
N GLY A 191 -16.47 -41.29 -5.46
CA GLY A 191 -17.04 -40.02 -5.96
C GLY A 191 -16.38 -39.40 -7.20
N ASN A 192 -15.41 -40.08 -7.83
CA ASN A 192 -14.73 -39.57 -9.02
C ASN A 192 -15.38 -40.12 -10.30
N GLN A 193 -15.78 -39.23 -11.21
CA GLN A 193 -16.52 -39.61 -12.43
C GLN A 193 -15.62 -40.03 -13.61
N LYS A 194 -14.28 -39.87 -13.54
CA LYS A 194 -13.37 -40.05 -14.69
C LYS A 194 -12.01 -40.69 -14.35
N LEU A 195 -11.36 -41.25 -15.38
CA LEU A 195 -10.12 -42.03 -15.35
C LEU A 195 -8.96 -41.34 -14.58
N LEU A 196 -8.26 -42.12 -13.75
CA LEU A 196 -7.05 -41.76 -12.99
C LEU A 196 -7.19 -40.54 -12.04
N THR A 197 -8.26 -40.52 -11.26
CA THR A 197 -8.55 -39.48 -10.25
C THR A 197 -8.45 -40.05 -8.84
N LEU A 198 -7.59 -39.49 -7.99
CA LEU A 198 -7.32 -39.93 -6.60
C LEU A 198 -7.66 -38.80 -5.62
N GLY A 199 -8.53 -39.07 -4.64
CA GLY A 199 -9.06 -38.10 -3.67
C GLY A 199 -10.59 -37.93 -3.78
N ILE A 200 -11.18 -36.99 -3.03
CA ILE A 200 -12.63 -36.77 -2.92
C ILE A 200 -13.02 -35.44 -3.58
N GLY A 201 -14.16 -35.38 -4.27
CA GLY A 201 -14.76 -34.13 -4.73
C GLY A 201 -14.07 -33.48 -5.93
N ASN A 202 -13.38 -34.26 -6.76
CA ASN A 202 -12.83 -33.80 -8.03
C ASN A 202 -13.90 -33.92 -9.13
N GLN A 203 -14.05 -32.89 -9.97
CA GLN A 203 -15.09 -32.90 -11.03
C GLN A 203 -14.63 -33.47 -12.37
N LEU A 204 -13.34 -33.35 -12.72
CA LEU A 204 -12.80 -33.83 -14.01
C LEU A 204 -11.60 -34.79 -13.82
N ALA A 205 -11.03 -35.27 -14.93
CA ALA A 205 -10.02 -36.33 -14.95
C ALA A 205 -8.62 -35.86 -14.53
N TRP A 206 -7.74 -36.83 -14.22
CA TRP A 206 -6.31 -36.60 -13.94
C TRP A 206 -5.98 -35.71 -12.73
N ASN A 207 -6.84 -35.73 -11.71
CA ASN A 207 -6.61 -34.98 -10.47
C ASN A 207 -6.07 -35.89 -9.35
N LEU A 208 -5.01 -35.44 -8.67
CA LEU A 208 -4.42 -36.11 -7.50
C LEU A 208 -4.48 -35.17 -6.29
N GLY A 209 -5.49 -35.39 -5.44
CA GLY A 209 -5.88 -34.53 -4.32
C GLY A 209 -7.40 -34.39 -4.23
N SER A 210 -7.92 -33.52 -3.36
CA SER A 210 -9.38 -33.36 -3.17
C SER A 210 -9.88 -31.99 -3.62
N GLY A 211 -11.16 -31.91 -4.02
CA GLY A 211 -11.85 -30.64 -4.28
C GLY A 211 -11.34 -29.87 -5.50
N ASN A 212 -10.81 -30.55 -6.52
CA ASN A 212 -10.34 -29.89 -7.74
C ASN A 212 -11.47 -29.73 -8.78
N LEU A 213 -11.63 -28.52 -9.30
CA LEU A 213 -12.54 -28.12 -10.38
C LEU A 213 -11.73 -27.82 -11.65
N GLY A 214 -11.41 -28.84 -12.43
CA GLY A 214 -10.53 -28.74 -13.61
C GLY A 214 -9.85 -30.09 -13.89
N GLU A 215 -9.06 -30.17 -14.96
CA GLU A 215 -8.27 -31.36 -15.34
C GLU A 215 -6.78 -31.21 -14.98
N LEU A 216 -6.09 -32.35 -14.84
CA LEU A 216 -4.62 -32.42 -14.70
C LEU A 216 -4.06 -31.65 -13.47
N ASN A 217 -4.82 -31.55 -12.38
CA ASN A 217 -4.32 -30.96 -11.13
C ASN A 217 -3.60 -32.03 -10.29
N LEU A 218 -2.28 -32.05 -10.38
CA LEU A 218 -1.44 -33.08 -9.77
C LEU A 218 -0.91 -32.61 -8.41
N LEU A 219 -0.86 -33.51 -7.43
CA LEU A 219 -0.26 -33.28 -6.09
C LEU A 219 -0.79 -32.03 -5.37
N GLY A 220 -2.12 -31.84 -5.37
CA GLY A 220 -2.73 -30.67 -4.74
C GLY A 220 -4.26 -30.69 -4.66
N SER A 221 -4.80 -29.90 -3.76
CA SER A 221 -6.23 -29.83 -3.46
C SER A 221 -6.81 -28.43 -3.69
N GLY A 222 -8.10 -28.34 -3.96
CA GLY A 222 -8.83 -27.08 -4.02
C GLY A 222 -8.45 -26.18 -5.20
N ASN A 223 -7.98 -26.75 -6.32
CA ASN A 223 -7.68 -25.97 -7.52
C ASN A 223 -8.95 -25.73 -8.35
N ILE A 224 -9.06 -24.55 -8.95
CA ILE A 224 -10.07 -24.19 -9.95
C ILE A 224 -9.32 -23.84 -11.25
N GLY A 225 -9.50 -24.65 -12.30
CA GLY A 225 -8.77 -24.58 -13.56
C GLY A 225 -7.80 -25.76 -13.75
N ASP A 226 -7.08 -25.75 -14.88
CA ASP A 226 -6.40 -26.94 -15.39
C ASP A 226 -4.86 -26.89 -15.22
N VAL A 227 -4.23 -28.07 -15.16
CA VAL A 227 -2.78 -28.24 -15.20
C VAL A 227 -2.05 -27.48 -14.07
N ASN A 228 -2.56 -27.56 -12.84
CA ASN A 228 -1.88 -26.98 -11.68
C ASN A 228 -1.14 -28.06 -10.87
N LEU A 229 0.06 -27.72 -10.40
CA LEU A 229 0.87 -28.56 -9.51
C LEU A 229 1.06 -27.82 -8.17
N GLY A 230 0.25 -28.20 -7.18
CA GLY A 230 0.10 -27.52 -5.89
C GLY A 230 -1.36 -27.24 -5.55
N SER A 231 -1.64 -26.54 -4.44
CA SER A 231 -3.00 -26.41 -3.90
C SER A 231 -3.56 -24.99 -3.98
N GLY A 232 -4.89 -24.87 -4.05
CA GLY A 232 -5.59 -23.58 -3.93
C GLY A 232 -5.31 -22.59 -5.06
N ASN A 233 -5.02 -23.08 -6.27
CA ASN A 233 -4.80 -22.22 -7.43
C ASN A 233 -6.12 -21.94 -8.16
N PHE A 234 -6.32 -20.71 -8.63
CA PHE A 234 -7.39 -20.30 -9.53
C PHE A 234 -6.78 -19.88 -10.87
N GLY A 235 -6.97 -20.67 -11.92
CA GLY A 235 -6.36 -20.49 -13.24
C GLY A 235 -5.64 -21.75 -13.71
N PHE A 236 -4.74 -21.59 -14.69
CA PHE A 236 -4.10 -22.72 -15.36
C PHE A 236 -2.57 -22.66 -15.34
N TRP A 237 -1.93 -23.82 -15.46
CA TRP A 237 -0.46 -23.94 -15.60
C TRP A 237 0.34 -23.37 -14.42
N ASN A 238 -0.19 -23.39 -13.20
CA ASN A 238 0.54 -22.92 -12.03
C ASN A 238 1.35 -24.04 -11.36
N LEU A 239 2.62 -23.78 -11.07
CA LEU A 239 3.47 -24.63 -10.24
C LEU A 239 3.74 -23.92 -8.90
N GLY A 240 3.07 -24.37 -7.86
CA GLY A 240 3.03 -23.74 -6.53
C GLY A 240 1.60 -23.67 -6.00
N SER A 241 1.40 -22.95 -4.89
CA SER A 241 0.09 -22.90 -4.22
C SER A 241 -0.45 -21.47 -4.09
N GLY A 242 -1.77 -21.34 -4.02
CA GLY A 242 -2.44 -20.08 -3.71
C GLY A 242 -2.30 -19.01 -4.80
N ASN A 243 -2.13 -19.39 -6.07
CA ASN A 243 -2.06 -18.43 -7.17
C ASN A 243 -3.45 -18.10 -7.73
N ILE A 244 -3.70 -16.83 -8.07
CA ILE A 244 -4.86 -16.38 -8.83
C ILE A 244 -4.36 -15.82 -10.16
N GLY A 245 -4.61 -16.53 -11.25
CA GLY A 245 -4.05 -16.27 -12.58
C GLY A 245 -3.34 -17.51 -13.11
N SER A 246 -2.56 -17.33 -14.17
CA SER A 246 -2.06 -18.45 -14.96
C SER A 246 -0.55 -18.43 -15.20
N ALA A 247 0.03 -19.61 -15.45
CA ALA A 247 1.43 -19.79 -15.82
C ALA A 247 2.41 -19.23 -14.77
N ASN A 248 2.09 -19.31 -13.48
CA ASN A 248 2.97 -18.89 -12.40
C ASN A 248 3.85 -20.03 -11.88
N LEU A 249 5.13 -19.76 -11.65
CA LEU A 249 6.06 -20.65 -10.96
C LEU A 249 6.43 -20.04 -9.60
N GLY A 250 5.81 -20.54 -8.55
CA GLY A 250 5.89 -20.05 -7.17
C GLY A 250 4.50 -19.93 -6.54
N SER A 251 4.42 -19.38 -5.34
CA SER A 251 3.18 -19.38 -4.53
C SER A 251 2.69 -17.98 -4.22
N GLY A 252 1.36 -17.84 -4.06
CA GLY A 252 0.72 -16.60 -3.59
C GLY A 252 0.75 -15.46 -4.61
N ASN A 253 0.81 -15.75 -5.91
CA ASN A 253 0.78 -14.70 -6.94
C ASN A 253 -0.66 -14.35 -7.34
N ILE A 254 -0.93 -13.07 -7.59
CA ILE A 254 -2.14 -12.57 -8.23
C ILE A 254 -1.71 -11.97 -9.57
N GLY A 255 -2.18 -12.53 -10.69
CA GLY A 255 -1.71 -12.22 -12.04
C GLY A 255 -1.05 -13.43 -12.71
N SER A 256 -0.46 -13.22 -13.89
CA SER A 256 0.01 -14.32 -14.75
C SER A 256 1.49 -14.21 -15.10
N PHE A 257 2.11 -15.34 -15.46
CA PHE A 257 3.51 -15.41 -15.92
C PHE A 257 4.54 -14.91 -14.89
N ASN A 258 4.29 -15.09 -13.60
CA ASN A 258 5.25 -14.73 -12.56
C ASN A 258 6.19 -15.90 -12.23
N LEU A 259 7.47 -15.61 -12.03
CA LEU A 259 8.48 -16.53 -11.52
C LEU A 259 8.95 -16.05 -10.14
N GLY A 260 8.51 -16.72 -9.08
CA GLY A 260 8.65 -16.33 -7.70
C GLY A 260 7.29 -16.24 -7.00
N GLY A 261 7.23 -15.67 -5.79
CA GLY A 261 6.04 -15.70 -4.96
C GLY A 261 5.61 -14.33 -4.43
N GLY A 262 4.33 -14.22 -4.10
CA GLY A 262 3.75 -13.00 -3.51
C GLY A 262 3.65 -11.81 -4.47
N ASN A 263 3.72 -12.02 -5.79
CA ASN A 263 3.61 -10.94 -6.75
C ASN A 263 2.15 -10.57 -7.02
N ASN A 264 1.85 -9.29 -7.18
CA ASN A 264 0.55 -8.77 -7.60
C ASN A 264 0.67 -8.00 -8.91
N GLY A 265 0.42 -8.68 -10.02
CA GLY A 265 0.59 -8.24 -11.40
C GLY A 265 1.23 -9.36 -12.23
N SER A 266 1.63 -9.05 -13.46
CA SER A 266 2.05 -10.09 -14.43
C SER A 266 3.51 -9.93 -14.88
N TYR A 267 4.12 -11.02 -15.30
CA TYR A 267 5.48 -11.05 -15.86
C TYR A 267 6.59 -10.64 -14.88
N ASN A 268 6.40 -10.83 -13.57
CA ASN A 268 7.44 -10.51 -12.58
C ASN A 268 8.37 -11.69 -12.33
N PHE A 269 9.67 -11.42 -12.19
CA PHE A 269 10.68 -12.35 -11.73
C PHE A 269 11.15 -11.93 -10.33
N GLY A 270 10.96 -12.76 -9.32
CA GLY A 270 11.33 -12.52 -7.92
C GLY A 270 10.12 -12.46 -6.99
N LEU A 271 10.25 -11.80 -5.83
CA LEU A 271 9.25 -11.87 -4.76
C LEU A 271 8.61 -10.52 -4.44
N GLY A 272 7.31 -10.54 -4.15
CA GLY A 272 6.62 -9.39 -3.56
C GLY A 272 6.51 -8.16 -4.47
N ASN A 273 6.60 -8.31 -5.79
CA ASN A 273 6.47 -7.20 -6.72
C ASN A 273 4.99 -6.86 -6.95
N ILE A 274 4.65 -5.57 -7.00
CA ILE A 274 3.32 -5.06 -7.34
C ILE A 274 3.43 -4.29 -8.66
N GLY A 275 2.62 -4.65 -9.66
CA GLY A 275 2.72 -4.18 -11.03
C GLY A 275 3.38 -5.22 -11.94
N GLY A 276 3.93 -4.84 -13.10
CA GLY A 276 4.29 -5.81 -14.15
C GLY A 276 5.71 -5.69 -14.70
N ASN A 277 6.25 -6.80 -15.20
CA ASN A 277 7.58 -6.87 -15.81
C ASN A 277 8.74 -6.45 -14.88
N ASN A 278 8.61 -6.65 -13.56
CA ASN A 278 9.69 -6.34 -12.63
C ASN A 278 10.63 -7.53 -12.44
N PHE A 279 11.93 -7.28 -12.29
CA PHE A 279 12.95 -8.26 -11.93
C PHE A 279 13.56 -7.89 -10.57
N GLY A 280 13.33 -8.71 -9.54
CA GLY A 280 13.87 -8.53 -8.20
C GLY A 280 12.79 -8.58 -7.13
N PHE A 281 12.93 -7.77 -6.08
CA PHE A 281 12.14 -7.94 -4.86
C PHE A 281 11.46 -6.65 -4.42
N GLY A 282 10.16 -6.74 -4.11
CA GLY A 282 9.42 -5.64 -3.50
C GLY A 282 9.28 -4.39 -4.36
N ASN A 283 9.36 -4.50 -5.68
CA ASN A 283 9.20 -3.34 -6.57
C ASN A 283 7.71 -3.00 -6.74
N LEU A 284 7.39 -1.71 -6.78
CA LEU A 284 6.07 -1.15 -7.04
C LEU A 284 6.07 -0.38 -8.36
N GLY A 285 5.24 -0.79 -9.30
CA GLY A 285 5.17 -0.23 -10.66
C GLY A 285 5.64 -1.24 -11.69
N SER A 286 6.26 -0.77 -12.79
CA SER A 286 6.55 -1.64 -13.95
C SER A 286 7.99 -1.55 -14.45
N LEU A 287 8.51 -2.62 -15.06
CA LEU A 287 9.84 -2.63 -15.70
C LEU A 287 11.01 -2.31 -14.76
N ASN A 288 10.85 -2.47 -13.44
CA ASN A 288 11.93 -2.20 -12.49
C ASN A 288 12.85 -3.41 -12.32
N ILE A 289 14.16 -3.17 -12.22
CA ILE A 289 15.19 -4.17 -11.93
C ILE A 289 15.84 -3.83 -10.58
N GLY A 290 15.74 -4.70 -9.59
CA GLY A 290 16.40 -4.58 -8.29
C GLY A 290 15.43 -4.65 -7.10
N PHE A 291 15.64 -3.83 -6.08
CA PHE A 291 14.99 -3.99 -4.77
C PHE A 291 14.22 -2.74 -4.34
N GLY A 292 12.93 -2.86 -4.04
CA GLY A 292 12.17 -1.78 -3.39
C GLY A 292 12.03 -0.51 -4.24
N ASN A 293 12.08 -0.60 -5.57
CA ASN A 293 11.91 0.56 -6.44
C ASN A 293 10.42 0.87 -6.61
N THR A 294 10.06 2.16 -6.63
CA THR A 294 8.72 2.67 -6.90
C THR A 294 8.71 3.53 -8.16
N GLY A 295 7.91 3.15 -9.15
CA GLY A 295 7.76 3.84 -10.44
C GLY A 295 8.00 2.91 -11.64
N THR A 296 8.46 3.44 -12.77
CA THR A 296 8.61 2.70 -14.02
C THR A 296 10.05 2.71 -14.52
N GLY A 297 10.60 1.54 -14.89
CA GLY A 297 11.87 1.44 -15.62
C GLY A 297 13.12 1.75 -14.77
N ASN A 298 13.06 1.60 -13.44
CA ASN A 298 14.21 1.87 -12.59
C ASN A 298 15.15 0.66 -12.50
N ILE A 299 16.47 0.88 -12.40
CA ILE A 299 17.47 -0.17 -12.18
C ILE A 299 18.27 0.15 -10.91
N GLY A 300 17.96 -0.50 -9.80
CA GLY A 300 18.55 -0.09 -8.53
C GLY A 300 17.92 -0.60 -7.25
N ILE A 301 18.21 0.11 -6.17
CA ILE A 301 17.68 -0.16 -4.83
C ILE A 301 16.99 1.09 -4.29
N GLY A 302 15.72 0.98 -3.89
CA GLY A 302 14.97 2.03 -3.18
C GLY A 302 14.61 3.26 -4.02
N LEU A 303 14.75 3.23 -5.34
CA LEU A 303 14.50 4.39 -6.20
C LEU A 303 13.01 4.76 -6.19
N THR A 304 12.67 6.05 -6.24
CA THR A 304 11.28 6.54 -6.35
C THR A 304 11.17 7.54 -7.49
N GLY A 305 10.33 7.27 -8.49
CA GLY A 305 10.21 8.00 -9.76
C GLY A 305 10.45 7.07 -10.95
N ASP A 306 10.65 7.60 -12.16
CA ASP A 306 10.77 6.79 -13.38
C ASP A 306 12.17 6.86 -14.03
N HIS A 307 12.60 5.77 -14.67
CA HIS A 307 13.84 5.64 -15.45
C HIS A 307 15.14 6.00 -14.71
N GLN A 308 15.19 5.76 -13.40
CA GLN A 308 16.38 6.01 -12.59
C GLN A 308 17.29 4.79 -12.53
N ILE A 309 18.59 5.01 -12.38
CA ILE A 309 19.58 3.94 -12.18
C ILE A 309 20.45 4.29 -10.97
N GLY A 310 20.61 3.36 -10.02
CA GLY A 310 21.49 3.54 -8.86
C GLY A 310 20.94 2.99 -7.54
N VAL A 311 21.33 3.61 -6.43
CA VAL A 311 20.82 3.27 -5.10
C VAL A 311 20.28 4.56 -4.49
N ASN A 312 19.01 4.57 -4.11
CA ASN A 312 18.45 5.65 -3.33
C ASN A 312 18.86 5.48 -1.87
N LEU A 313 19.70 6.39 -1.39
CA LEU A 313 20.11 6.44 0.02
C LEU A 313 19.26 7.42 0.82
N ALA A 314 18.25 8.05 0.22
CA ALA A 314 17.30 8.89 0.95
C ALA A 314 16.58 8.03 2.00
N GLY A 315 16.78 8.38 3.28
CA GLY A 315 16.25 7.65 4.43
C GLY A 315 17.17 6.60 5.04
N ALA A 316 18.17 6.07 4.32
CA ALA A 316 19.05 5.03 4.86
C ALA A 316 20.21 5.59 5.72
N LEU A 317 20.75 6.76 5.37
CA LEU A 317 21.89 7.36 6.08
C LEU A 317 21.75 8.85 6.36
N ASN A 318 20.64 9.48 5.98
CA ASN A 318 20.27 10.80 6.49
C ASN A 318 19.20 10.63 7.56
N SER A 319 19.40 11.21 8.76
CA SER A 319 18.40 11.24 9.83
C SER A 319 17.81 12.64 9.97
N GLY A 320 16.49 12.74 10.14
CA GLY A 320 15.76 14.02 10.17
C GLY A 320 15.20 14.44 8.80
N ILE A 321 14.91 15.73 8.60
CA ILE A 321 13.99 16.21 7.55
C ILE A 321 14.72 17.09 6.54
N GLY A 322 14.47 16.89 5.23
CA GLY A 322 14.91 17.82 4.18
C GLY A 322 16.43 17.84 3.93
N ASN A 323 17.16 16.81 4.35
CA ASN A 323 18.59 16.71 4.08
C ASN A 323 18.87 16.22 2.65
N ILE A 324 19.85 16.82 1.97
CA ILE A 324 20.30 16.47 0.62
C ILE A 324 21.76 15.99 0.69
N GLY A 325 22.07 14.83 0.12
CA GLY A 325 23.42 14.23 0.17
C GLY A 325 23.48 12.98 1.06
N PHE A 326 24.57 12.78 1.83
CA PHE A 326 24.85 11.52 2.53
C PHE A 326 25.25 11.73 3.99
N GLY A 327 24.75 10.89 4.92
CA GLY A 327 25.26 10.87 6.29
C GLY A 327 24.82 12.04 7.18
N ASN A 328 23.91 12.90 6.73
CA ASN A 328 23.51 14.10 7.47
C ASN A 328 22.49 13.78 8.58
N SER A 329 22.58 14.48 9.71
CA SER A 329 21.63 14.39 10.83
C SER A 329 21.01 15.77 11.14
N GLY A 330 19.71 15.81 11.40
CA GLY A 330 18.96 17.03 11.68
C GLY A 330 18.15 17.52 10.48
N THR A 331 18.13 18.82 10.20
CA THR A 331 17.16 19.42 9.26
C THR A 331 17.83 20.25 8.18
N GLY A 332 17.47 20.05 6.91
CA GLY A 332 17.83 20.96 5.82
C GLY A 332 19.32 21.02 5.47
N ASN A 333 20.12 20.02 5.84
CA ASN A 333 21.55 20.01 5.54
C ASN A 333 21.81 19.55 4.10
N ILE A 334 22.81 20.14 3.43
CA ILE A 334 23.24 19.78 2.07
C ILE A 334 24.70 19.35 2.09
N GLY A 335 25.00 18.13 1.62
CA GLY A 335 26.37 17.60 1.51
C GLY A 335 26.58 16.32 2.30
N PHE A 336 27.69 16.21 3.03
CA PHE A 336 28.14 14.96 3.65
C PHE A 336 28.35 15.08 5.16
N PHE A 337 27.74 14.19 5.94
CA PHE A 337 27.99 14.03 7.38
C PHE A 337 27.80 15.30 8.23
N ASN A 338 26.93 16.22 7.81
CA ASN A 338 26.63 17.40 8.62
C ASN A 338 25.61 17.06 9.72
N SER A 339 25.69 17.74 10.87
CA SER A 339 24.79 17.59 12.00
C SER A 339 24.16 18.92 12.40
N GLY A 340 22.86 18.95 12.67
CA GLY A 340 22.13 20.17 13.07
C GLY A 340 21.24 20.71 11.95
N ASN A 341 21.21 22.03 11.74
CA ASN A 341 20.24 22.68 10.86
C ASN A 341 20.89 23.51 9.74
N GLY A 342 20.49 23.30 8.49
CA GLY A 342 20.78 24.21 7.38
C GLY A 342 22.26 24.31 6.99
N ASN A 343 23.09 23.33 7.36
CA ASN A 343 24.52 23.36 7.03
C ASN A 343 24.75 22.92 5.58
N VAL A 344 25.73 23.53 4.90
CA VAL A 344 26.11 23.21 3.52
C VAL A 344 27.59 22.84 3.45
N GLY A 345 27.91 21.58 3.13
CA GLY A 345 29.28 21.12 2.95
C GLY A 345 29.55 19.78 3.63
N ILE A 346 30.66 19.67 4.37
CA ILE A 346 31.12 18.38 4.92
C ILE A 346 31.41 18.52 6.42
N PHE A 347 30.91 17.59 7.24
CA PHE A 347 31.19 17.49 8.68
C PHE A 347 30.88 18.76 9.51
N ASN A 348 30.05 19.67 9.00
CA ASN A 348 29.66 20.83 9.80
C ASN A 348 28.68 20.41 10.91
N SER A 349 28.75 21.08 12.05
CA SER A 349 27.86 20.87 13.19
C SER A 349 27.24 22.18 13.67
N GLY A 350 25.99 22.16 14.11
CA GLY A 350 25.28 23.37 14.55
C GLY A 350 24.38 23.93 13.45
N GLN A 351 24.41 25.23 13.20
CA GLN A 351 23.41 25.91 12.36
C GLN A 351 24.03 26.76 11.24
N PHE A 352 23.52 26.59 10.02
CA PHE A 352 23.79 27.46 8.86
C PHE A 352 25.28 27.64 8.52
N ASN A 353 26.11 26.66 8.84
CA ASN A 353 27.53 26.72 8.50
C ASN A 353 27.75 26.30 7.05
N SER A 354 28.76 26.89 6.40
CA SER A 354 29.15 26.54 5.04
C SER A 354 30.62 26.16 4.94
N GLY A 355 30.94 25.05 4.27
CA GLY A 355 32.31 24.58 4.07
C GLY A 355 32.60 23.26 4.79
N ILE A 356 33.73 23.15 5.48
CA ILE A 356 34.19 21.89 6.06
C ILE A 356 34.42 22.00 7.56
N ALA A 357 33.83 21.10 8.33
CA ALA A 357 34.09 20.90 9.75
C ALA A 357 33.94 22.17 10.62
N ASN A 358 33.06 23.08 10.23
CA ASN A 358 32.71 24.22 11.09
C ASN A 358 31.73 23.77 12.18
N SER A 359 31.85 24.34 13.37
CA SER A 359 30.96 24.10 14.50
C SER A 359 30.45 25.43 15.06
N GLY A 360 29.18 25.48 15.45
CA GLY A 360 28.52 26.70 15.93
C GLY A 360 27.51 27.22 14.92
N ILE A 361 27.50 28.54 14.68
CA ILE A 361 26.44 29.21 13.91
C ILE A 361 27.03 30.10 12.82
N LEU A 362 26.50 30.02 11.60
CA LEU A 362 26.80 30.97 10.50
C LEU A 362 28.30 31.15 10.19
N SER A 363 29.11 30.11 10.40
CA SER A 363 30.53 30.13 10.07
C SER A 363 30.77 29.60 8.65
N ALA A 364 31.71 30.22 7.94
CA ALA A 364 32.06 29.87 6.56
C ALA A 364 33.56 29.57 6.38
N GLY A 365 33.88 28.45 5.74
CA GLY A 365 35.26 28.05 5.46
C GLY A 365 35.61 26.71 6.11
N LEU A 366 36.74 26.62 6.80
CA LEU A 366 37.33 25.35 7.24
C LEU A 366 37.59 25.33 8.76
N PHE A 367 37.08 24.34 9.47
CA PHE A 367 37.45 24.07 10.88
C PHE A 367 37.26 25.27 11.83
N ASN A 368 36.29 26.14 11.57
CA ASN A 368 35.97 27.22 12.52
C ASN A 368 35.09 26.67 13.67
N SER A 369 35.35 27.12 14.89
CA SER A 369 34.55 26.80 16.07
C SER A 369 34.05 28.08 16.72
N GLY A 370 32.74 28.22 16.88
CA GLY A 370 32.09 29.46 17.31
C GLY A 370 31.17 30.00 16.23
N SER A 371 30.84 31.29 16.31
CA SER A 371 29.77 31.90 15.53
C SER A 371 30.29 32.97 14.57
N HIS A 372 29.69 33.08 13.38
CA HIS A 372 29.96 34.16 12.42
C HIS A 372 31.43 34.31 12.01
N SER A 373 32.20 33.24 12.05
CA SER A 373 33.62 33.27 11.67
C SER A 373 33.80 32.89 10.20
N THR A 374 34.71 33.58 9.50
CA THR A 374 35.06 33.28 8.11
C THR A 374 36.55 32.97 7.95
N GLY A 375 36.87 32.00 7.08
CA GLY A 375 38.24 31.57 6.82
C GLY A 375 38.53 30.21 7.46
N ALA A 376 39.67 30.04 8.14
CA ALA A 376 40.12 28.71 8.56
C ALA A 376 40.65 28.63 10.00
N PHE A 377 40.30 27.58 10.73
CA PHE A 377 40.86 27.28 12.06
C PHE A 377 40.68 28.41 13.09
N ASN A 378 39.61 29.21 12.98
CA ASN A 378 39.30 30.21 14.00
C ASN A 378 38.52 29.59 15.16
N SER A 379 38.80 30.02 16.39
CA SER A 379 38.07 29.63 17.59
C SER A 379 37.52 30.86 18.31
N GLY A 380 36.22 30.89 18.55
CA GLY A 380 35.47 32.04 19.04
C GLY A 380 34.64 32.70 17.94
N ASP A 381 34.09 33.88 18.25
CA ASP A 381 33.05 34.51 17.44
C ASP A 381 33.59 35.66 16.57
N TYR A 382 32.98 35.87 15.40
CA TYR A 382 33.24 37.02 14.52
C TYR A 382 34.70 37.17 14.04
N ASN A 383 35.44 36.06 13.91
CA ASN A 383 36.81 36.11 13.40
C ASN A 383 36.82 36.01 11.87
N THR A 384 37.73 36.75 11.23
CA THR A 384 37.97 36.67 9.78
C THR A 384 39.45 36.40 9.50
N GLY A 385 39.74 35.39 8.69
CA GLY A 385 41.12 34.99 8.37
C GLY A 385 41.43 33.60 8.92
N ALA A 386 42.60 33.38 9.52
CA ALA A 386 42.96 32.04 9.97
C ALA A 386 43.73 31.95 11.28
N PHE A 387 43.51 30.85 12.00
CA PHE A 387 44.18 30.55 13.27
C PHE A 387 43.97 31.64 14.35
N ASN A 388 42.87 32.38 14.30
CA ASN A 388 42.55 33.35 15.35
C ASN A 388 41.82 32.67 16.52
N ALA A 389 42.16 33.01 17.75
CA ALA A 389 41.51 32.55 18.97
C ALA A 389 40.94 33.74 19.77
N GLY A 390 39.70 33.64 20.23
CA GLY A 390 38.98 34.75 20.85
C GLY A 390 38.00 35.39 19.87
N ASN A 391 37.67 36.67 20.00
CA ASN A 391 36.53 37.27 19.30
C ASN A 391 36.90 38.49 18.44
N TYR A 392 36.19 38.72 17.34
CA TYR A 392 36.34 39.92 16.50
C TYR A 392 37.75 40.14 15.94
N ASN A 393 38.54 39.08 15.74
CA ASN A 393 39.88 39.21 15.18
C ASN A 393 39.86 39.12 13.65
N THR A 394 40.63 39.96 12.98
CA THR A 394 40.85 39.92 11.53
C THR A 394 42.32 39.69 11.21
N GLY A 395 42.64 38.68 10.41
CA GLY A 395 44.02 38.38 9.99
C GLY A 395 44.45 36.96 10.38
N LEU A 396 45.72 36.78 10.77
CA LEU A 396 46.29 35.46 11.03
C LEU A 396 46.89 35.35 12.43
N PHE A 397 46.66 34.23 13.12
CA PHE A 397 47.32 33.89 14.39
C PHE A 397 47.12 34.93 15.51
N ASN A 398 45.98 35.63 15.55
CA ASN A 398 45.68 36.55 16.65
C ASN A 398 44.99 35.83 17.81
N SER A 399 45.33 36.17 19.05
CA SER A 399 44.70 35.67 20.27
C SER A 399 44.18 36.84 21.11
N GLY A 400 42.95 36.76 21.58
CA GLY A 400 42.27 37.84 22.32
C GLY A 400 41.11 38.42 21.53
N SER A 401 40.80 39.70 21.73
CA SER A 401 39.63 40.35 21.17
C SER A 401 39.96 41.60 20.36
N ILE A 402 39.28 41.79 19.23
CA ILE A 402 39.35 43.03 18.43
C ILE A 402 40.78 43.29 17.92
N ASN A 403 41.50 42.25 17.50
CA ASN A 403 42.81 42.40 16.88
C ASN A 403 42.73 42.40 15.36
N THR A 404 43.52 43.24 14.69
CA THR A 404 43.67 43.23 13.23
C THR A 404 45.15 43.09 12.84
N GLY A 405 45.51 42.00 12.17
CA GLY A 405 46.87 41.80 11.65
C GLY A 405 47.40 40.39 11.90
N LEU A 406 48.68 40.28 12.26
CA LEU A 406 49.39 38.99 12.34
C LEU A 406 50.02 38.78 13.72
N PHE A 407 49.83 37.59 14.32
CA PHE A 407 50.53 37.17 15.53
C PHE A 407 50.32 38.07 16.75
N ASN A 408 49.16 38.74 16.87
CA ASN A 408 48.87 39.59 18.02
C ASN A 408 48.31 38.76 19.19
N SER A 409 48.67 39.12 20.42
CA SER A 409 48.17 38.57 21.66
C SER A 409 47.72 39.71 22.57
N GLY A 410 46.54 39.57 23.19
CA GLY A 410 45.88 40.64 23.95
C GLY A 410 44.71 41.23 23.15
N ASP A 411 44.19 42.36 23.60
CA ASP A 411 43.03 43.02 22.99
C ASP A 411 43.42 44.32 22.25
N LEU A 412 42.60 44.74 21.27
CA LEU A 412 42.70 46.04 20.58
C LEU A 412 44.00 46.28 19.77
N ASN A 413 44.71 45.23 19.36
CA ASN A 413 45.96 45.39 18.62
C ASN A 413 45.74 45.50 17.11
N THR A 414 46.39 46.48 16.47
CA THR A 414 46.50 46.53 15.01
C THR A 414 47.96 46.51 14.56
N GLY A 415 48.35 45.48 13.80
CA GLY A 415 49.70 45.31 13.25
C GLY A 415 50.26 43.91 13.42
N VAL A 416 51.57 43.79 13.65
CA VAL A 416 52.28 42.51 13.67
C VAL A 416 53.01 42.29 15.01
N GLY A 417 52.72 41.19 15.70
CA GLY A 417 53.51 40.69 16.81
C GLY A 417 53.35 41.42 18.14
N TYR A 418 52.21 42.10 18.37
CA TYR A 418 51.92 42.67 19.69
C TYR A 418 51.67 41.55 20.72
N LEU A 419 52.23 41.69 21.93
CA LEU A 419 52.16 40.65 22.98
C LEU A 419 51.23 41.03 24.16
N PHE A 420 50.74 42.26 24.18
CA PHE A 420 49.94 42.84 25.25
C PHE A 420 48.77 43.64 24.65
N ASP A 421 47.85 44.08 25.49
CA ASP A 421 46.73 44.91 25.06
C ASP A 421 47.22 46.23 24.47
N GLY A 422 46.65 46.58 23.33
CA GLY A 422 46.89 47.86 22.68
C GLY A 422 46.41 49.02 23.57
N PRO A 423 47.05 50.20 23.49
CA PRO A 423 46.68 51.36 24.31
C PRO A 423 45.25 51.84 24.09
N GLY A 424 44.61 51.47 22.96
CA GLY A 424 43.21 51.76 22.65
C GLY A 424 42.89 51.48 21.18
N PRO A 425 41.70 51.88 20.69
CA PRO A 425 41.27 51.63 19.31
C PRO A 425 42.10 52.43 18.30
N SER A 426 43.14 51.80 17.76
CA SER A 426 44.01 52.37 16.73
C SER A 426 44.02 51.45 15.51
N SER A 427 44.13 52.01 14.30
CA SER A 427 44.13 51.28 13.02
C SER A 427 45.36 51.61 12.17
N GLY A 428 45.75 50.75 11.24
CA GLY A 428 47.00 50.91 10.47
C GLY A 428 48.24 50.36 11.21
N PHE A 429 49.45 50.75 10.81
CA PHE A 429 50.69 50.08 11.23
C PHE A 429 51.62 51.04 12.00
N GLY A 430 52.26 50.57 13.07
CA GLY A 430 53.31 51.33 13.78
C GLY A 430 52.83 52.55 14.57
N ASN A 431 51.51 52.71 14.78
CA ASN A 431 50.99 53.82 15.57
C ASN A 431 51.21 53.60 17.09
N LEU A 432 51.66 54.63 17.80
CA LEU A 432 51.85 54.66 19.26
C LEU A 432 50.89 55.69 19.87
N GLY A 433 49.81 55.24 20.49
CA GLY A 433 48.75 56.11 21.05
C GLY A 433 47.36 55.53 20.79
N ILE A 434 46.32 56.25 21.24
CA ILE A 434 44.91 55.87 21.18
C ILE A 434 44.21 56.62 20.04
N GLY A 435 43.28 55.99 19.31
CA GLY A 435 42.48 56.69 18.30
C GLY A 435 43.24 57.01 17.01
N SER A 436 44.45 56.46 16.85
CA SER A 436 45.34 56.81 15.74
C SER A 436 45.14 55.91 14.51
N SER A 437 45.26 56.48 13.30
CA SER A 437 45.05 55.79 12.02
C SER A 437 46.18 56.06 11.01
N GLY A 438 46.54 55.06 10.20
CA GLY A 438 47.57 55.20 9.15
C GLY A 438 48.90 54.56 9.56
N PHE A 439 50.04 55.18 9.27
CA PHE A 439 51.37 54.57 9.44
C PHE A 439 52.27 55.38 10.37
N ASP A 440 52.88 54.75 11.36
CA ASP A 440 53.96 55.29 12.20
C ASP A 440 53.64 56.63 12.92
N ASN A 441 52.39 56.87 13.31
CA ASN A 441 52.02 58.06 14.09
C ASN A 441 52.29 57.85 15.60
N ALA A 442 52.79 58.85 16.31
CA ALA A 442 53.00 58.81 17.76
C ALA A 442 52.22 59.95 18.45
N GLY A 443 51.17 59.62 19.19
CA GLY A 443 50.20 60.55 19.78
C GLY A 443 48.78 59.99 19.70
N ASP A 444 47.87 60.62 20.44
CA ASP A 444 46.45 60.27 20.45
C ASP A 444 45.67 60.99 19.32
N ASP A 445 44.65 60.34 18.76
CA ASP A 445 43.79 60.87 17.69
C ASP A 445 44.55 61.37 16.43
N ALA A 446 45.69 60.75 16.11
CA ALA A 446 46.51 61.11 14.95
C ALA A 446 46.10 60.35 13.67
N SER A 447 46.20 60.98 12.50
CA SER A 447 45.87 60.32 11.21
C SER A 447 46.85 60.64 10.09
N GLY A 448 47.20 59.63 9.28
CA GLY A 448 48.11 59.79 8.13
C GLY A 448 49.42 59.06 8.32
N VAL A 449 50.57 59.67 8.04
CA VAL A 449 51.87 58.97 8.07
C VAL A 449 52.89 59.75 8.88
N GLY A 450 53.51 59.11 9.89
CA GLY A 450 54.68 59.61 10.60
C GLY A 450 54.45 60.88 11.42
N ASN A 451 53.21 61.15 11.87
CA ASN A 451 52.92 62.33 12.69
C ASN A 451 53.32 62.12 14.16
N ILE A 452 53.74 63.17 14.85
CA ILE A 452 54.10 63.14 16.28
C ILE A 452 53.31 64.23 17.03
N GLY A 453 52.44 63.84 17.97
CA GLY A 453 51.59 64.69 18.80
C GLY A 453 50.09 64.40 18.62
N ASP A 454 49.26 64.92 19.53
CA ASP A 454 47.83 64.60 19.62
C ASP A 454 46.97 65.43 18.64
N TYR A 455 45.89 64.84 18.12
CA TYR A 455 44.94 65.48 17.19
C TYR A 455 45.56 65.97 15.87
N ILE A 456 46.56 65.24 15.36
CA ILE A 456 47.32 65.65 14.17
C ILE A 456 46.95 64.79 12.97
N SER A 457 46.57 65.44 11.86
CA SER A 457 46.35 64.78 10.57
C SER A 457 47.37 65.22 9.51
N GLY A 458 47.95 64.29 8.75
CA GLY A 458 48.80 64.61 7.59
C GLY A 458 50.00 63.68 7.39
N PHE A 459 51.07 64.23 6.83
CA PHE A 459 52.31 63.51 6.50
C PHE A 459 53.48 64.19 7.22
N PHE A 460 54.16 63.46 8.11
CA PHE A 460 55.30 63.89 8.93
C PHE A 460 55.10 65.24 9.64
N ARG A 461 53.93 65.46 10.26
CA ARG A 461 53.69 66.65 11.08
C ARG A 461 54.09 66.40 12.53
N ALA A 462 54.72 67.39 13.15
CA ALA A 462 54.98 67.40 14.60
C ALA A 462 54.19 68.55 15.24
N GLY A 463 53.37 68.24 16.25
CA GLY A 463 52.64 69.22 17.06
C GLY A 463 53.22 69.28 18.47
N THR A 464 52.94 70.38 19.17
CA THR A 464 53.30 70.59 20.58
C THR A 464 52.19 70.16 21.50
#